data_AF-A0A222X9T2-F1
#
_entry.id   AF-A0A222X9T2-F1
#
_cell.length_a   1.000
_cell.length_b   1.000
_cell.length_c   1.000
_cell.angle_alpha   90.00
_cell.angle_beta   90.00
_cell.angle_gamma   90.00
#
_symmetry.space_group_name_H-M   'P 1'
#
loop_
_entity.id
_entity.type
_entity.pdbx_description
1 polymer ?
#
loop_
_entity_poly.entity_id
_entity_poly.type
_entity_poly.pdbx_seq_one_letter_code
_entity_poly.pdbx_strand_id
1 'polypeptide(L)'
;MGFIDSMRGKGFAVETICAVLREQGVQVAARTYRSWSRLSPAARTVSDAVVVDAIRSSRIDEHGRPTPESLYGRRKTTALLRRRGLAVAHCTVDRLMREHGWNGLGA
;
A
#
# COMPACT_ATOMS: atom_id res chain seq x y z
N MET A 1 4.46 10.48 -6.69
CA MET A 1 4.83 11.46 -7.73
C MET A 1 5.67 10.80 -8.82
N GLY A 2 5.23 9.66 -9.38
CA GLY A 2 6.10 8.80 -10.20
C GLY A 2 6.70 9.47 -11.44
N PHE A 3 5.99 10.41 -12.06
CA PHE A 3 6.49 11.17 -13.22
C PHE A 3 7.65 12.10 -12.86
N ILE A 4 7.52 12.90 -11.79
CA ILE A 4 8.58 13.83 -11.37
C ILE A 4 9.83 13.06 -10.92
N ASP A 5 9.63 11.94 -10.23
CA ASP A 5 10.71 11.05 -9.81
C ASP A 5 11.43 10.41 -11.03
N SER A 6 10.67 9.98 -12.04
CA SER A 6 11.22 9.43 -13.29
C SER A 6 12.05 10.48 -14.06
N MET A 7 11.55 11.70 -14.22
CA MET A 7 12.27 12.78 -14.90
C MET A 7 13.51 13.22 -14.12
N ARG A 8 13.43 13.29 -12.79
CA ARG A 8 14.59 13.52 -11.93
C ARG A 8 15.65 12.42 -12.14
N GLY A 9 15.24 11.15 -12.21
CA GLY A 9 16.14 10.01 -12.45
C GLY A 9 16.85 10.08 -13.82
N LYS A 10 16.26 10.76 -14.80
CA LYS A 10 16.87 11.07 -16.10
C LYS A 10 17.78 12.31 -16.08
N GLY A 11 17.96 12.96 -14.93
CA GLY A 11 18.84 14.12 -14.76
C GLY A 11 18.16 15.48 -14.86
N PHE A 12 16.83 15.55 -15.02
CA PHE A 12 16.12 16.83 -15.09
C PHE A 12 15.95 17.48 -13.71
N ALA A 13 16.16 18.79 -13.63
CA ALA A 13 15.91 19.56 -12.42
C ALA A 13 14.41 19.59 -12.07
N VAL A 14 14.09 19.44 -10.79
CA VAL A 14 12.69 19.43 -10.31
C VAL A 14 11.96 20.73 -10.65
N GLU A 15 12.65 21.86 -10.58
CA GLU A 15 12.12 23.17 -10.93
C GLU A 15 11.66 23.21 -12.39
N THR A 16 12.49 22.71 -13.31
CA THR A 16 12.16 22.63 -14.75
C THR A 16 10.97 21.70 -14.98
N ILE A 17 10.95 20.54 -14.32
CA ILE A 17 9.83 19.58 -14.44
C ILE A 17 8.53 20.23 -13.93
N CYS A 18 8.56 20.88 -12.76
CA CYS A 18 7.39 21.55 -12.20
C CYS A 18 6.94 22.74 -13.06
N ALA A 19 7.84 23.45 -13.73
CA ALA A 19 7.50 24.52 -14.65
C ALA A 19 6.70 24.00 -15.84
N VAL A 20 7.19 22.97 -16.52
CA VAL A 20 6.49 22.33 -17.65
C VAL A 20 5.15 21.75 -17.21
N LEU A 21 5.08 21.10 -16.04
CA LEU A 21 3.81 20.59 -15.50
C LEU A 21 2.78 21.70 -15.31
N ARG A 22 3.18 22.89 -14.85
CA ARG A 22 2.28 24.04 -14.69
C ARG A 22 1.77 24.56 -16.02
N GLU A 23 2.61 24.58 -17.06
CA GLU A 23 2.20 24.93 -18.43
C GLU A 23 1.15 23.95 -18.98
N GLN A 24 1.23 22.67 -18.59
CA GLN A 24 0.24 21.63 -18.93
C GLN A 24 -0.98 21.61 -17.98
N GLY A 25 -1.14 22.62 -17.12
CA GLY A 25 -2.28 22.76 -16.20
C GLY A 25 -2.15 22.01 -14.87
N VAL A 26 -1.01 21.37 -14.59
CA VAL A 26 -0.76 20.64 -13.34
C VAL A 26 -0.06 21.55 -12.33
N GLN A 27 -0.82 22.02 -11.33
CA GLN A 27 -0.31 22.95 -10.31
C GLN A 27 0.53 22.23 -9.24
N VAL A 28 1.82 22.02 -9.53
CA VAL A 28 2.78 21.45 -8.57
C VAL A 28 3.92 22.44 -8.33
N ALA A 29 4.19 22.75 -7.07
CA ALA A 29 5.34 23.54 -6.67
C ALA A 29 6.52 22.65 -6.27
N ALA A 30 7.73 23.01 -6.68
CA ALA A 30 8.96 22.28 -6.33
C ALA A 30 9.15 22.14 -4.80
N ARG A 31 8.77 23.18 -4.02
CA ARG A 31 8.79 23.12 -2.55
C ARG A 31 7.86 22.02 -2.02
N THR A 32 6.64 21.94 -2.55
CA THR A 32 5.65 20.92 -2.16
C THR A 32 6.15 19.52 -2.51
N TYR A 33 6.69 19.34 -3.71
CA TYR A 33 7.30 18.05 -4.10
C TYR A 33 8.45 17.67 -3.16
N ARG A 34 9.37 18.59 -2.84
CA ARG A 34 10.51 18.31 -1.95
C ARG A 34 10.10 18.00 -0.52
N SER A 35 9.08 18.69 -0.02
CA SER A 35 8.50 18.39 1.29
C SER A 35 7.94 16.96 1.27
N TRP A 36 7.08 16.68 0.28
CA TRP A 36 6.48 15.37 0.09
C TRP A 36 7.52 14.25 -0.09
N SER A 37 8.57 14.48 -0.88
CA SER A 37 9.60 13.48 -1.17
C SER A 37 10.47 13.13 0.05
N ARG A 38 10.48 13.99 1.08
CA ARG A 38 11.21 13.76 2.34
C ARG A 38 10.33 13.17 3.43
N LEU A 39 9.01 13.21 3.27
CA LEU A 39 8.09 12.62 4.24
C LEU A 39 8.23 11.11 4.19
N SER A 40 8.65 10.52 5.31
CA SER A 40 8.51 9.09 5.51
C SER A 40 7.04 8.75 5.72
N PRO A 41 6.54 7.62 5.18
CA PRO A 41 5.23 7.11 5.56
C PRO A 41 5.14 6.96 7.08
N ALA A 42 3.95 7.18 7.64
CA ALA A 42 3.73 6.91 9.06
C ALA A 42 4.08 5.44 9.36
N ALA A 43 4.67 5.17 10.53
CA ALA A 43 5.05 3.80 10.92
C ALA A 43 3.88 2.81 10.79
N ARG A 44 2.67 3.27 11.14
CA ARG A 44 1.42 2.52 10.97
C ARG A 44 1.12 2.15 9.52
N THR A 45 1.35 3.07 8.58
CA THR A 45 1.16 2.81 7.13
C THR A 45 2.10 1.70 6.66
N VAL A 46 3.35 1.71 7.12
CA VAL A 46 4.33 0.67 6.80
C VAL A 46 3.90 -0.67 7.40
N SER A 47 3.54 -0.69 8.68
CA SER A 47 3.11 -1.94 9.34
C SER A 47 1.82 -2.50 8.72
N ASP A 48 0.85 -1.64 8.40
CA ASP A 48 -0.41 -2.06 7.76
C ASP A 48 -0.13 -2.65 6.37
N ALA A 49 0.79 -2.05 5.59
CA ALA A 49 1.16 -2.57 4.29
C ALA A 49 1.74 -3.99 4.37
N VAL A 50 2.57 -4.30 5.37
CA VAL A 50 3.10 -5.66 5.60
C VAL A 50 1.96 -6.64 5.89
N VAL A 51 0.97 -6.24 6.69
CA VAL A 51 -0.18 -7.10 7.01
C VAL A 51 -1.07 -7.29 5.79
N VAL A 52 -1.37 -6.23 5.05
CA VAL A 52 -2.16 -6.28 3.82
C VAL A 52 -1.50 -7.20 2.79
N ASP A 53 -0.18 -7.10 2.61
CA ASP A 53 0.56 -7.95 1.69
C ASP A 53 0.52 -9.43 2.11
N ALA A 54 0.72 -9.71 3.40
CA ALA A 54 0.62 -11.07 3.94
C ALA A 54 -0.78 -11.69 3.76
N ILE A 55 -1.84 -10.89 3.89
CA ILE A 55 -3.22 -11.34 3.62
C ILE A 55 -3.42 -11.52 2.12
N ARG A 56 -3.00 -10.56 1.28
CA ARG A 56 -3.17 -10.63 -0.17
C ARG A 56 -2.48 -11.85 -0.76
N SER A 57 -1.21 -12.05 -0.43
CA SER A 57 -0.40 -13.19 -0.87
C SER A 57 -0.94 -14.54 -0.41
N SER A 58 -1.71 -14.58 0.69
CA SER A 58 -2.36 -15.83 1.08
C SER A 58 -3.58 -16.15 0.22
N ARG A 59 -4.25 -15.16 -0.36
CA ARG A 59 -5.55 -15.34 -1.07
C ARG A 59 -5.40 -15.71 -2.54
N ILE A 60 -4.22 -15.56 -3.13
CA ILE A 60 -3.95 -15.88 -4.54
C ILE A 60 -2.77 -16.85 -4.65
N ASP A 61 -2.85 -17.81 -5.57
CA ASP A 61 -1.74 -18.68 -5.91
C ASP A 61 -0.77 -18.00 -6.90
N GLU A 62 0.32 -18.69 -7.24
CA GLU A 62 1.31 -18.23 -8.23
C GLU A 62 0.72 -17.97 -9.63
N HIS A 63 -0.45 -18.54 -9.94
CA HIS A 63 -1.18 -18.37 -11.19
C HIS A 63 -2.28 -17.29 -11.09
N GLY A 64 -2.39 -16.59 -9.95
CA GLY A 64 -3.40 -15.56 -9.71
C GLY A 64 -4.80 -16.12 -9.40
N ARG A 65 -4.93 -17.41 -9.13
CA ARG A 65 -6.21 -18.05 -8.79
C ARG A 65 -6.48 -17.98 -7.29
N PRO A 66 -7.76 -17.89 -6.86
CA PRO A 66 -8.10 -17.86 -5.45
C PRO A 66 -7.68 -19.16 -4.73
N THR A 67 -6.98 -19.02 -3.62
CA THR A 67 -6.65 -20.12 -2.71
C THR A 67 -7.80 -20.42 -1.74
N PRO A 68 -7.79 -21.54 -0.99
CA PRO A 68 -8.76 -21.76 0.09
C PRO A 68 -8.78 -20.64 1.15
N GLU A 69 -7.63 -20.02 1.41
CA GLU A 69 -7.46 -18.89 2.32
C GLU A 69 -8.18 -17.63 1.83
N SER A 70 -8.51 -17.54 0.53
CA SER A 70 -9.38 -16.48 -0.01
C SER A 70 -10.76 -16.43 0.64
N LEU A 71 -11.21 -17.54 1.25
CA LEU A 71 -12.48 -17.63 1.97
C LEU A 71 -12.34 -17.27 3.45
N TYR A 72 -11.12 -17.06 3.94
CA TYR A 72 -10.89 -16.82 5.36
C TYR A 72 -11.48 -15.47 5.78
N GLY A 73 -12.35 -15.55 6.79
CA GLY A 73 -12.78 -14.40 7.55
C GLY A 73 -11.72 -14.00 8.56
N ARG A 74 -11.89 -12.79 9.08
CA ARG A 74 -11.14 -12.17 10.17
C ARG A 74 -10.48 -13.12 11.17
N ARG A 75 -11.24 -14.04 11.79
CA ARG A 75 -10.74 -14.99 12.80
C ARG A 75 -9.68 -15.93 12.21
N LYS A 76 -9.99 -16.55 11.08
CA LYS A 76 -9.08 -17.48 10.39
C LYS A 76 -7.86 -16.75 9.83
N THR A 77 -8.04 -15.54 9.28
CA THR A 77 -6.94 -14.69 8.83
C THR A 77 -5.99 -14.33 9.97
N THR A 78 -6.52 -13.97 11.15
CA THR A 78 -5.68 -13.66 12.32
C THR A 78 -4.86 -14.88 12.76
N ALA A 79 -5.47 -16.08 12.76
CA ALA A 79 -4.76 -17.31 13.08
C ALA A 79 -3.68 -17.66 12.03
N LEU A 80 -3.97 -17.44 10.74
CA LEU A 80 -3.01 -17.62 9.66
C LEU A 80 -1.81 -16.69 9.81
N LEU A 81 -2.04 -15.41 10.05
CA LEU A 81 -0.96 -14.42 10.24
C LEU A 81 -0.06 -14.79 11.41
N ARG A 82 -0.64 -15.24 12.54
CA ARG A 82 0.16 -15.70 13.70
C ARG A 82 1.01 -16.92 13.38
N ARG A 83 0.50 -17.89 12.61
CA ARG A 83 1.30 -19.05 12.16
C ARG A 83 2.46 -18.65 11.24
N ARG A 84 2.31 -17.54 10.51
CA ARG A 84 3.36 -16.93 9.67
C ARG A 84 4.30 -15.99 10.45
N GLY A 85 4.19 -15.94 11.79
CA GLY A 85 5.02 -15.09 12.64
C GLY A 85 4.58 -13.63 12.74
N LEU A 86 3.43 -13.26 12.15
CA LEU A 86 2.88 -11.90 12.22
C LEU A 86 1.87 -11.78 13.36
N ALA A 87 2.35 -11.30 14.51
CA ALA A 87 1.52 -11.02 15.67
C ALA A 87 0.78 -9.69 15.50
N VAL A 88 -0.43 -9.74 14.93
CA VAL A 88 -1.26 -8.56 14.66
C VAL A 88 -2.49 -8.56 15.56
N ALA A 89 -2.86 -7.36 16.05
CA ALA A 89 -4.08 -7.18 16.81
C ALA A 89 -5.31 -7.50 15.95
N HIS A 90 -6.29 -8.12 16.58
CA HIS A 90 -7.50 -8.58 15.93
C HIS A 90 -8.28 -7.42 15.26
N CYS A 91 -8.38 -6.27 15.94
CA CYS A 91 -9.01 -5.05 15.40
C CYS A 91 -8.28 -4.50 14.16
N THR A 92 -6.97 -4.67 14.07
CA THR A 92 -6.18 -4.26 12.90
C THR A 92 -6.51 -5.14 11.70
N VAL A 93 -6.56 -6.47 11.88
CA VAL A 93 -6.93 -7.40 10.80
C VAL A 93 -8.35 -7.10 10.30
N ASP A 94 -9.29 -6.90 11.21
CA ASP A 94 -10.69 -6.57 10.90
C ASP A 94 -10.81 -5.28 10.10
N ARG A 95 -10.15 -4.21 10.56
CA ARG A 95 -10.12 -2.92 9.85
C ARG A 95 -9.53 -3.05 8.45
N LEU A 96 -8.36 -3.68 8.31
CA LEU A 96 -7.68 -3.83 7.02
C LEU A 96 -8.49 -4.69 6.05
N MET A 97 -9.13 -5.77 6.53
CA MET A 97 -10.00 -6.59 5.70
C MET A 97 -11.23 -5.80 5.19
N ARG A 98 -11.83 -4.94 6.03
CA ARG A 98 -12.93 -4.06 5.58
C ARG A 98 -12.49 -3.02 4.56
N GLU A 99 -11.35 -2.36 4.80
CA GLU A 99 -10.78 -1.37 3.88
C GLU A 99 -10.49 -1.97 2.49
N HIS A 100 -10.15 -3.25 2.41
CA HIS A 100 -9.86 -3.97 1.15
C HIS A 100 -11.01 -4.81 0.59
N GLY A 101 -12.20 -4.78 1.19
CA GLY A 101 -13.36 -5.56 0.73
C GLY A 101 -13.21 -7.07 0.88
N TRP A 102 -12.31 -7.53 1.75
CA TRP A 102 -12.04 -8.94 1.99
C TRP A 102 -13.03 -9.51 3.00
N ASN A 103 -14.17 -9.98 2.50
CA ASN A 103 -15.13 -10.72 3.30
C ASN A 103 -14.78 -12.21 3.25
N GLY A 104 -14.77 -12.87 4.41
CA GLY A 104 -14.68 -14.31 4.47
C GLY A 104 -16.03 -14.95 4.77
N LEU A 105 -16.15 -16.24 4.50
CA LEU A 105 -17.31 -17.02 4.90
C LEU A 105 -17.20 -17.31 6.39
N GLY A 106 -17.99 -16.59 7.20
CA GLY A 106 -18.03 -16.71 8.67
C GLY A 106 -17.62 -15.42 9.38
N ALA A 107 -18.47 -14.39 9.26
CA ALA A 107 -18.50 -13.25 10.19
C ALA A 107 -18.90 -13.72 11.59
#